data_AF-A0A7S0TVP8-F1
#
_entry.id   AF-A0A7S0TVP8-F1
#
_cell.length_a   1.000
_cell.length_b   1.000
_cell.length_c   1.000
_cell.angle_alpha   90.00
_cell.angle_beta   90.00
_cell.angle_gamma   90.00
#
_symmetry.space_group_name_H-M   'P 1'
#
loop_
_entity.id
_entity.type
_entity.pdbx_description
1 polymer ?
#
loop_
_entity_poly.entity_id
_entity_poly.type
_entity_poly.pdbx_seq_one_letter_code
_entity_poly.pdbx_strand_id
1 'polypeptide(L)'
;QGQVVPCDFIGFCENPNPVCLGSETISNHDELMANFFAQPDALSFGRTLDEVLAMGEDASIAPHKVFSGNRPSNVFLMDRLDAFTAGQLLALYEHRTAVQGFVWGINSFDQFGVELGKVLG
;
A
#
# COMPACT_ATOMS: atom_id res chain seq x y z
N GLN A 1 -4.52 7.26 -16.66
CA GLN A 1 -4.17 6.60 -15.39
C GLN A 1 -4.88 5.27 -15.34
N GLY A 2 -4.17 4.19 -15.01
CA GLY A 2 -4.60 2.81 -15.28
C GLY A 2 -5.75 2.30 -14.43
N GLN A 3 -5.92 0.97 -14.45
CA GLN A 3 -6.91 0.23 -13.67
C GLN A 3 -6.85 0.58 -12.18
N VAL A 4 -7.98 0.48 -11.49
CA VAL A 4 -8.05 0.63 -10.04
C VAL A 4 -7.53 -0.65 -9.39
N VAL A 5 -6.51 -0.51 -8.55
CA VAL A 5 -5.94 -1.60 -7.76
C VAL A 5 -6.00 -1.15 -6.30
N PRO A 6 -6.78 -1.83 -5.44
CA PRO A 6 -6.76 -1.56 -4.00
C PRO A 6 -5.37 -1.85 -3.41
N CYS A 7 -4.90 -0.98 -2.51
CA CYS A 7 -3.56 -1.11 -1.91
C CYS A 7 -3.63 -1.26 -0.38
N ASP A 8 -2.81 -2.13 0.18
CA ASP A 8 -2.55 -2.16 1.62
C ASP A 8 -1.19 -1.48 1.87
N PHE A 9 -1.21 -0.36 2.62
CA PHE A 9 -0.02 0.33 3.08
C PHE A 9 0.34 -0.18 4.48
N ILE A 10 1.55 -0.71 4.64
CA ILE A 10 2.06 -1.22 5.92
C ILE A 10 3.30 -0.40 6.30
N GLY A 11 3.25 0.27 7.45
CA GLY A 11 4.29 1.16 7.94
C GLY A 11 4.63 0.93 9.40
N PHE A 12 5.82 1.39 9.80
CA PHE A 12 6.32 1.29 11.17
C PHE A 12 6.76 2.66 11.68
N CYS A 13 6.46 2.99 12.93
CA CYS A 13 6.85 4.27 13.54
C CYS A 13 8.37 4.35 13.74
N GLU A 14 9.02 3.24 14.07
CA GLU A 14 10.45 3.16 14.35
C GLU A 14 11.24 2.50 13.22
N ASN A 15 12.42 3.05 12.94
CA ASN A 15 13.41 2.41 12.06
C ASN A 15 14.36 1.53 12.89
N PRO A 16 14.50 0.22 12.59
CA PRO A 16 15.43 -0.66 13.29
C PRO A 16 16.91 -0.27 13.08
N ASN A 17 17.22 0.52 12.04
CA ASN A 17 18.55 1.03 11.72
C ASN A 17 18.48 2.53 11.38
N PRO A 18 18.36 3.42 12.39
CA PRO A 18 18.18 4.84 12.16
C PRO A 18 19.42 5.45 11.48
N VAL A 19 19.20 6.20 10.40
CA VAL A 19 20.22 6.98 9.71
C VAL A 19 19.79 8.44 9.72
N CYS A 20 20.62 9.30 10.30
CA CYS A 20 20.49 10.75 10.24
C CYS A 20 21.86 11.33 9.89
N LEU A 21 21.98 11.96 8.72
CA LEU A 21 23.17 12.71 8.37
C LEU A 21 23.11 14.07 9.10
N GLY A 22 24.21 14.49 9.74
CA GLY A 22 24.23 15.67 10.61
C GLY A 22 23.92 17.02 9.93
N SER A 23 23.73 17.03 8.60
CA SER A 23 23.31 18.19 7.80
C SER A 23 21.82 18.21 7.46
N GLU A 24 21.07 17.14 7.73
CA GLU A 24 19.67 17.00 7.32
C GLU A 24 18.69 17.37 8.45
N THR A 25 17.57 17.99 8.06
CA THR A 25 16.54 18.48 8.99
C THR A 25 15.54 17.41 9.42
N ILE A 26 15.48 16.28 8.69
CA ILE A 26 14.56 15.17 8.91
C ILE A 26 15.33 13.86 8.80
N SER A 27 14.88 12.80 9.49
CA SER A 27 15.51 11.50 9.35
C SER A 27 15.11 10.83 8.03
N ASN A 28 15.93 9.90 7.53
CA ASN A 28 15.59 9.11 6.34
C ASN A 28 14.28 8.33 6.52
N HIS A 29 13.94 7.97 7.77
CA HIS A 29 12.69 7.30 8.10
C HIS A 29 11.50 8.25 7.99
N ASP A 30 11.64 9.49 8.44
CA ASP A 30 10.58 10.49 8.29
C ASP A 30 10.31 10.83 6.82
N GLU A 31 11.34 10.85 5.96
CA GLU A 31 11.18 11.01 4.51
C GLU A 31 10.39 9.84 3.88
N LEU A 32 10.67 8.62 4.31
CA LEU A 32 9.91 7.44 3.91
C LEU A 32 8.45 7.55 4.39
N MET A 33 8.23 7.91 5.64
CA MET A 33 6.90 8.00 6.24
C MET A 33 6.07 9.16 5.67
N ALA A 34 6.70 10.25 5.22
CA ALA A 34 6.02 11.32 4.49
C ALA A 34 5.34 10.78 3.23
N ASN A 35 6.01 9.89 2.48
CA ASN A 35 5.42 9.21 1.33
C ASN A 35 4.31 8.22 1.76
N PHE A 36 4.55 7.46 2.83
CA PHE A 36 3.57 6.50 3.36
C PHE A 36 2.21 7.15 3.65
N PHE A 37 2.19 8.36 4.22
CA PHE A 37 0.95 9.09 4.48
C PHE A 37 0.39 9.80 3.23
N ALA A 38 1.25 10.37 2.39
CA ALA A 38 0.80 11.14 1.23
C ALA A 38 0.15 10.27 0.14
N GLN A 39 0.59 9.02 -0.03
CA GLN A 39 0.12 8.16 -1.13
C GLN A 39 -1.33 7.68 -0.97
N PRO A 40 -1.79 7.18 0.20
CA PRO A 40 -3.20 6.89 0.45
C PRO A 40 -4.11 8.09 0.17
N ASP A 41 -3.71 9.29 0.61
CA ASP A 41 -4.46 10.52 0.36
C ASP A 41 -4.50 10.85 -1.13
N ALA A 42 -3.38 10.76 -1.84
CA ALA A 42 -3.33 10.99 -3.28
C ALA A 42 -4.21 9.99 -4.06
N LEU A 43 -4.26 8.72 -3.63
CA LEU A 43 -5.14 7.71 -4.21
C LEU A 43 -6.62 7.98 -3.92
N SER A 44 -6.93 8.43 -2.71
CA SER A 44 -8.30 8.74 -2.27
C SER A 44 -8.85 9.99 -2.94
N PHE A 45 -8.15 11.12 -2.83
CA PHE A 45 -8.64 12.43 -3.25
C PHE A 45 -8.33 12.75 -4.71
N GLY A 46 -7.22 12.23 -5.24
CA GLY A 46 -6.78 12.58 -6.59
C GLY A 46 -6.44 14.07 -6.73
N ARG A 47 -6.65 14.59 -7.95
CA ARG A 47 -6.42 15.97 -8.33
C ARG A 47 -7.18 16.28 -9.64
N THR A 48 -8.10 17.21 -9.59
CA THR A 48 -8.94 17.63 -10.72
C THR A 48 -8.18 18.48 -11.73
N LEU A 49 -8.72 18.65 -12.93
CA LEU A 49 -8.12 19.50 -13.96
C LEU A 49 -8.04 20.96 -13.51
N ASP A 50 -9.09 21.47 -12.85
CA ASP A 50 -9.14 22.85 -12.37
C ASP A 50 -8.06 23.12 -11.32
N GLU A 51 -7.83 22.17 -10.42
CA GLU A 51 -6.74 22.25 -9.44
C GLU A 51 -5.37 22.23 -10.12
N VAL A 52 -5.16 21.37 -11.12
CA VAL A 52 -3.91 21.33 -11.90
C VAL A 52 -3.65 22.67 -12.59
N LEU A 53 -4.66 23.24 -13.26
CA LEU A 53 -4.53 24.53 -13.93
C LEU A 53 -4.30 25.68 -12.94
N ALA A 54 -4.96 25.64 -11.77
CA ALA A 54 -4.75 26.62 -10.70
C ALA A 54 -3.33 26.60 -10.12
N MET A 55 -2.61 25.48 -10.24
CA MET A 55 -1.18 25.38 -9.88
C MET A 55 -0.24 26.00 -10.92
N GLY A 56 -0.77 26.59 -12.00
CA GLY A 56 0.00 27.24 -13.05
C GLY A 56 0.55 26.29 -14.11
N GLU A 57 0.00 25.08 -14.19
CA GLU A 57 0.40 24.09 -15.19
C GLU A 57 -0.08 24.48 -16.59
N ASP A 58 0.75 24.20 -17.60
CA ASP A 58 0.40 24.50 -18.98
C ASP A 58 -0.82 23.67 -19.43
N ALA A 59 -1.76 24.32 -20.14
CA ALA A 59 -3.02 23.69 -20.52
C ALA A 59 -2.86 22.47 -21.43
N SER A 60 -1.75 22.38 -22.19
CA SER A 60 -1.47 21.22 -23.04
C SER A 60 -1.02 19.99 -22.24
N ILE A 61 -0.40 20.18 -21.07
CA ILE A 61 0.08 19.09 -20.21
C ILE A 61 -0.86 18.79 -19.04
N ALA A 62 -1.71 19.74 -18.64
CA ALA A 62 -2.60 19.62 -17.50
C ALA A 62 -3.46 18.34 -17.51
N PRO A 63 -4.04 17.89 -18.65
CA PRO A 63 -4.81 16.64 -18.69
C PRO A 63 -4.01 15.40 -18.29
N HIS A 64 -2.69 15.39 -18.51
CA HIS A 64 -1.82 14.27 -18.12
C HIS A 64 -1.48 14.26 -16.63
N LYS A 65 -1.74 15.36 -15.91
CA LYS A 65 -1.50 15.53 -14.47
C LYS A 65 -2.77 15.40 -13.62
N VAL A 66 -3.92 15.12 -14.24
CA VAL A 66 -5.19 14.88 -13.54
C VAL A 66 -5.19 13.50 -12.90
N PHE A 67 -5.48 13.44 -11.60
CA PHE A 67 -5.68 12.20 -10.86
C PHE A 67 -7.15 12.01 -10.51
N SER A 68 -7.74 10.89 -10.93
CA SER A 68 -9.18 10.65 -10.75
C SER A 68 -9.60 10.44 -9.29
N GLY A 69 -8.65 10.15 -8.40
CA GLY A 69 -8.93 9.74 -7.02
C GLY A 69 -9.79 8.47 -6.97
N ASN A 70 -10.50 8.31 -5.85
CA ASN A 70 -11.41 7.21 -5.54
C ASN A 70 -10.77 5.82 -5.73
N ARG A 71 -9.50 5.70 -5.34
CA ARG A 71 -8.74 4.44 -5.35
C ARG A 71 -8.60 3.97 -3.90
N PRO A 72 -9.21 2.82 -3.54
CA PRO A 72 -9.28 2.39 -2.14
C PRO A 72 -7.91 1.96 -1.62
N SER A 73 -7.65 2.25 -0.35
CA SER A 73 -6.47 1.76 0.36
C SER A 73 -6.77 1.47 1.83
N ASN A 74 -6.01 0.54 2.41
CA ASN A 74 -5.94 0.33 3.86
C ASN A 74 -4.59 0.82 4.37
N VAL A 75 -4.55 1.32 5.60
CA VAL A 75 -3.33 1.79 6.26
C VAL A 75 -3.15 1.04 7.57
N PHE A 76 -2.07 0.25 7.66
CA PHE A 76 -1.63 -0.43 8.86
C PHE A 76 -0.37 0.25 9.37
N LEU A 77 -0.45 0.93 10.51
CA LEU A 77 0.68 1.57 11.17
C LEU A 77 0.93 0.87 12.51
N MET A 78 2.15 0.39 12.71
CA MET A 78 2.58 -0.31 13.93
C MET A 78 3.81 0.39 14.52
N ASP A 79 4.10 0.18 15.80
CA ASP A 79 5.20 0.90 16.46
C ASP A 79 6.57 0.54 15.86
N ARG A 80 6.91 -0.75 15.80
CA ARG A 80 8.19 -1.22 15.26
C ARG A 80 8.08 -2.63 14.70
N LEU A 81 8.97 -2.95 13.78
CA LEU A 81 9.10 -4.31 13.24
C LEU A 81 10.06 -5.13 14.11
N ASP A 82 9.52 -5.84 15.09
CA ASP A 82 10.23 -6.88 15.82
C ASP A 82 9.58 -8.27 15.59
N ALA A 83 10.12 -9.32 16.21
CA ALA A 83 9.62 -10.68 16.04
C ALA A 83 8.15 -10.84 16.49
N PHE A 84 7.70 -10.06 17.48
CA PHE A 84 6.32 -10.10 17.95
C PHE A 84 5.39 -9.44 16.93
N THR A 85 5.70 -8.23 16.50
CA THR A 85 4.91 -7.52 15.47
C THR A 85 4.90 -8.28 14.14
N ALA A 86 6.01 -8.90 13.76
CA ALA A 86 6.07 -9.74 12.57
C ALA A 86 5.13 -10.94 12.66
N GLY A 87 5.06 -11.60 13.83
CA GLY A 87 4.10 -12.67 14.09
C GLY A 87 2.64 -12.19 14.03
N GLN A 88 2.36 -10.99 14.54
CA GLN A 88 1.02 -10.39 14.43
C GLN A 88 0.64 -10.12 12.97
N LEU A 89 1.56 -9.60 12.16
CA LEU A 89 1.32 -9.34 10.74
C LEU A 89 1.07 -10.65 9.97
N LEU A 90 1.84 -11.70 10.26
CA LEU A 90 1.61 -13.03 9.70
C LEU A 90 0.20 -13.54 10.03
N ALA A 91 -0.14 -13.58 11.32
CA ALA A 91 -1.45 -14.06 11.78
C ALA A 91 -2.62 -13.26 11.20
N LEU A 92 -2.46 -11.94 11.05
CA LEU A 92 -3.46 -11.07 10.40
C LEU A 92 -3.76 -11.54 8.98
N TYR A 93 -2.74 -11.79 8.17
CA TYR A 93 -2.93 -12.20 6.77
C TYR A 93 -3.41 -13.65 6.63
N GLU A 94 -2.97 -14.56 7.51
CA GLU A 94 -3.51 -15.92 7.58
C GLU A 94 -5.02 -15.92 7.86
N HIS A 95 -5.44 -15.20 8.90
CA HIS A 95 -6.85 -15.10 9.26
C HIS A 95 -7.67 -14.35 8.22
N ARG A 96 -7.14 -13.27 7.63
CA ARG A 96 -7.81 -12.56 6.52
C ARG A 96 -8.10 -13.53 5.37
N THR A 97 -7.12 -14.33 4.97
CA THR A 97 -7.23 -15.26 3.84
C THR A 97 -8.27 -16.35 4.13
N ALA A 98 -8.25 -16.92 5.34
CA ALA A 98 -9.24 -17.91 5.78
C ALA A 98 -10.66 -17.31 5.81
N VAL A 99 -10.82 -16.11 6.39
CA VAL A 99 -12.11 -15.41 6.45
C VAL A 99 -12.64 -15.13 5.04
N GLN A 100 -11.79 -14.70 4.10
CA GLN A 100 -12.19 -14.50 2.71
C GLN A 100 -12.73 -15.79 2.07
N GLY A 101 -12.06 -16.93 2.29
CA GLY A 101 -12.57 -18.21 1.79
C GLY A 101 -13.91 -18.61 2.41
N PHE A 102 -14.09 -18.40 3.72
CA PHE A 102 -15.38 -18.63 4.39
C PHE A 102 -16.49 -17.72 3.85
N VAL A 103 -16.20 -16.43 3.61
CA VAL A 103 -17.13 -15.48 3.01
C VAL A 103 -17.55 -15.92 1.60
N TRP A 104 -16.62 -16.46 0.81
CA TRP A 104 -16.91 -16.96 -0.54
C TRP A 104 -17.44 -18.40 -0.60
N GLY A 105 -17.54 -19.08 0.54
CA GLY A 105 -17.99 -20.48 0.59
C GLY A 105 -17.04 -21.46 -0.11
N ILE A 106 -15.74 -21.14 -0.14
CA ILE A 106 -14.69 -22.00 -0.72
C ILE A 106 -13.79 -22.57 0.38
N ASN A 107 -13.11 -23.67 0.07
CA ASN A 107 -12.15 -24.27 0.99
C ASN A 107 -10.80 -23.57 0.88
N SER A 108 -10.40 -22.81 1.90
CA SER A 108 -9.08 -22.15 1.97
C SER A 108 -7.90 -23.10 2.19
N PHE A 109 -8.15 -24.40 2.43
CA PHE A 109 -7.14 -25.34 2.90
C PHE A 109 -6.83 -26.47 1.91
N ASP A 110 -7.43 -26.45 0.71
CA ASP A 110 -7.08 -27.37 -0.36
C ASP A 110 -6.30 -26.69 -1.50
N GLN A 111 -5.71 -27.51 -2.37
CA GLN A 111 -4.88 -27.06 -3.49
C GLN A 111 -4.88 -28.06 -4.65
N PHE A 112 -6.04 -28.63 -5.00
CA PHE A 112 -6.14 -29.68 -6.03
C PHE A 112 -5.58 -29.28 -7.41
N GLY A 113 -5.55 -27.98 -7.72
CA GLY A 113 -5.05 -27.46 -9.00
C GLY A 113 -3.57 -27.74 -9.28
N VAL A 114 -2.76 -28.15 -8.29
CA VAL A 114 -1.32 -28.42 -8.49
C VAL A 114 -1.04 -29.86 -8.94
N GLU A 115 -2.00 -30.77 -8.81
CA GLU A 115 -1.76 -32.20 -8.99
C GLU A 115 -1.49 -32.57 -10.45
N LEU A 116 -2.16 -31.91 -11.41
CA LEU A 116 -1.95 -32.19 -12.84
C LEU A 116 -0.53 -31.86 -13.30
N GLY A 117 0.04 -30.76 -12.80
CA GLY A 117 1.42 -30.37 -13.14
C GLY A 117 2.46 -31.37 -12.63
N LYS A 118 2.23 -31.95 -11.45
CA LYS A 118 3.12 -32.99 -10.86
C LYS A 118 3.11 -34.30 -11.64
N VAL A 119 2.02 -34.63 -12.33
CA VAL A 119 1.91 -35.88 -13.12
C VAL A 119 2.60 -35.76 -14.48
N LEU A 120 2.66 -34.55 -15.04
CA LEU A 120 3.17 -34.30 -16.40
C LEU A 120 4.67 -33.96 -16.46
N GLY A 121 5.29 -33.60 -15.34
CA GLY A 121 6.72 -33.28 -15.24
C GLY A 121 7.55 -34.47 -14.77
#